data_AF-A0A3D2AJM8-F1
#
_entry.id   AF-A0A3D2AJM8-F1
#
_cell.length_a   1.000
_cell.length_b   1.000
_cell.length_c   1.000
_cell.angle_alpha   90.00
_cell.angle_beta   90.00
_cell.angle_gamma   90.00
#
_symmetry.space_group_name_H-M   'P 1'
#
loop_
_entity.id
_entity.type
_entity.pdbx_description
1 polymer ?
#
loop_
_entity_poly.entity_id
_entity_poly.type
_entity_poly.pdbx_seq_one_letter_code
_entity_poly.pdbx_strand_id
1 'polypeptide(L)'
;MYAKRLKPLLGLVVITIGLVGCGAMQNHNTDYTGPEDPLFEDALMHQRWIQDEYAEYQSRRGYKAFAIAVDYPPLIIATGFADDKVSKQTAFDEALRMCRHFSQGDGQCRVVDEQVSDGYTGLTQTQINDSPKELIAHRDIRKYIQYQKADAPKAFVVAACSGQSFWFEQQSTTQQAEQKALQKCELNRHESDPCCTVLDSE
;
A
#
# COMPACT_ATOMS: atom_id res chain seq x y z
N MET A 1 -56.30 -13.13 68.01
CA MET A 1 -55.47 -12.24 68.83
C MET A 1 -54.00 -12.62 68.64
N TYR A 2 -53.13 -11.62 68.36
CA TYR A 2 -51.68 -11.66 68.05
C TYR A 2 -51.28 -12.44 66.78
N ALA A 3 -51.01 -11.87 65.60
CA ALA A 3 -50.22 -10.70 65.15
C ALA A 3 -48.69 -10.88 65.24
N LYS A 4 -48.03 -10.96 64.06
CA LYS A 4 -46.79 -10.27 63.61
C LYS A 4 -46.19 -11.04 62.42
N ARG A 5 -46.40 -10.64 61.15
CA ARG A 5 -45.60 -9.67 60.34
C ARG A 5 -44.10 -9.71 60.65
N LEU A 6 -43.26 -10.07 59.67
CA LEU A 6 -42.56 -9.16 58.75
C LEU A 6 -41.61 -9.94 57.81
N LYS A 7 -41.63 -9.61 56.51
CA LYS A 7 -40.55 -9.90 55.53
C LYS A 7 -39.53 -8.75 55.58
N PRO A 8 -38.25 -9.00 55.26
CA PRO A 8 -37.64 -8.38 54.05
C PRO A 8 -36.76 -9.39 53.28
N LEU A 9 -36.80 -9.46 51.95
CA LEU A 9 -36.14 -8.64 50.90
C LEU A 9 -34.70 -9.07 50.55
N LEU A 10 -34.58 -9.50 49.29
CA LEU A 10 -33.52 -9.29 48.30
C LEU A 10 -32.06 -9.62 48.62
N GLY A 11 -31.50 -10.51 47.79
CA GLY A 11 -30.06 -10.59 47.52
C GLY A 11 -29.84 -11.20 46.13
N LEU A 12 -29.75 -10.34 45.11
CA LEU A 12 -29.35 -10.69 43.74
C LEU A 12 -27.82 -10.71 43.70
N VAL A 13 -27.21 -11.85 43.35
CA VAL A 13 -25.75 -11.95 43.15
C VAL A 13 -25.48 -11.97 41.65
N VAL A 14 -24.96 -10.86 41.12
CA VAL A 14 -24.45 -10.74 39.76
C VAL A 14 -22.94 -11.01 39.81
N ILE A 15 -22.50 -12.09 39.16
CA ILE A 15 -21.08 -12.43 39.01
C ILE A 15 -20.56 -11.69 37.77
N THR A 16 -19.77 -10.64 37.96
CA THR A 16 -19.03 -9.96 36.90
C THR A 16 -17.71 -10.69 36.65
N ILE A 17 -17.59 -11.32 35.49
CA ILE A 17 -16.34 -11.90 34.98
C ILE A 17 -15.45 -10.74 34.53
N GLY A 18 -14.36 -10.50 35.25
CA GLY A 18 -13.32 -9.57 34.85
C GLY A 18 -12.52 -10.13 33.69
N LEU A 19 -12.67 -9.53 32.50
CA LEU A 19 -11.73 -9.70 31.40
C LEU A 19 -10.51 -8.81 31.67
N VAL A 20 -9.43 -9.43 32.13
CA VAL A 20 -8.09 -8.84 32.13
C VAL A 20 -7.48 -9.12 30.76
N GLY A 21 -7.09 -8.08 30.04
CA GLY A 21 -6.19 -8.22 28.90
C GLY A 21 -6.55 -7.34 27.70
N CYS A 22 -5.87 -6.20 27.60
CA CYS A 22 -5.09 -5.87 26.41
C CYS A 22 -3.86 -5.11 26.88
N GLY A 23 -2.68 -5.70 26.61
CA GLY A 23 -1.39 -5.15 26.99
C GLY A 23 -1.13 -3.81 26.32
N ALA A 24 -0.18 -3.08 26.90
CA ALA A 24 0.38 -1.86 26.34
C ALA A 24 0.66 -2.04 24.85
N MET A 25 0.00 -1.23 24.01
CA MET A 25 0.44 -1.02 22.64
C MET A 25 1.88 -0.52 22.72
N GLN A 26 2.82 -1.32 22.23
CA GLN A 26 4.19 -0.88 22.04
C GLN A 26 4.16 0.28 21.06
N ASN A 27 4.46 1.45 21.59
CA ASN A 27 4.62 2.69 20.84
C ASN A 27 5.91 2.54 20.03
N HIS A 28 5.78 2.07 18.78
CA HIS A 28 6.88 2.21 17.80
C HIS A 28 6.93 3.68 17.40
N ASN A 29 7.56 4.49 18.24
CA ASN A 29 7.91 5.86 17.92
C ASN A 29 9.14 5.80 16.99
N THR A 30 8.92 5.58 15.71
CA THR A 30 9.84 6.06 14.69
C THR A 30 9.59 7.56 14.58
N ASP A 31 10.51 8.38 15.13
CA ASP A 31 10.51 9.84 14.98
C ASP A 31 10.68 10.17 13.49
N TYR A 32 9.58 10.12 12.75
CA TYR A 32 9.49 10.63 11.40
C TYR A 32 9.39 12.15 11.49
N THR A 33 10.40 12.85 10.98
CA THR A 33 10.55 14.31 11.11
C THR A 33 9.88 15.12 10.01
N GLY A 34 9.23 14.46 9.04
CA GLY A 34 8.67 15.17 7.89
C GLY A 34 9.66 15.36 6.74
N PRO A 35 9.23 16.03 5.66
CA PRO A 35 10.12 16.44 4.59
C PRO A 35 10.96 17.63 5.06
N GLU A 36 12.24 17.69 4.68
CA GLU A 36 13.16 18.80 5.04
C GLU A 36 13.40 19.79 3.88
N ASP A 37 12.53 19.76 2.87
CA ASP A 37 12.69 20.57 1.67
C ASP A 37 11.91 21.90 1.75
N PRO A 38 12.58 23.07 1.79
CA PRO A 38 11.89 24.35 2.02
C PRO A 38 10.88 24.71 0.93
N LEU A 39 11.14 24.33 -0.34
CA LEU A 39 10.21 24.56 -1.44
C LEU A 39 8.96 23.70 -1.28
N PHE A 40 9.14 22.44 -0.87
CA PHE A 40 8.03 21.54 -0.60
C PHE A 40 7.23 21.94 0.64
N GLU A 41 7.89 22.35 1.72
CA GLU A 41 7.22 22.87 2.92
C GLU A 41 6.34 24.08 2.61
N ASP A 42 6.86 25.04 1.84
CA ASP A 42 6.07 26.18 1.36
C ASP A 42 4.89 25.73 0.50
N ALA A 43 5.12 24.78 -0.40
CA ALA A 43 4.09 24.25 -1.27
C ALA A 43 2.98 23.51 -0.49
N LEU A 44 3.30 22.80 0.58
CA LEU A 44 2.31 22.15 1.45
C LEU A 44 1.38 23.16 2.14
N MET A 45 1.85 24.39 2.40
CA MET A 45 1.04 25.45 3.00
C MET A 45 0.15 26.18 1.99
N HIS A 46 0.61 26.30 0.74
CA HIS A 46 -0.02 27.18 -0.25
C HIS A 46 -0.71 26.45 -1.42
N GLN A 47 -0.39 25.18 -1.67
CA GLN A 47 -0.88 24.42 -2.81
C GLN A 47 -1.69 23.20 -2.36
N ARG A 48 -3.01 23.34 -2.39
CA ARG A 48 -3.93 22.30 -1.91
C ARG A 48 -3.77 20.95 -2.60
N TRP A 49 -3.49 20.94 -3.90
CA TRP A 49 -3.32 19.70 -4.65
C TRP A 49 -2.10 18.89 -4.16
N ILE A 50 -0.99 19.56 -3.81
CA ILE A 50 0.20 18.93 -3.22
C ILE A 50 -0.11 18.43 -1.82
N GLN A 51 -0.84 19.23 -1.03
CA GLN A 51 -1.28 18.83 0.31
C GLN A 51 -2.13 17.56 0.28
N ASP A 52 -3.11 17.48 -0.62
CA ASP A 52 -4.01 16.33 -0.74
C ASP A 52 -3.23 15.06 -1.18
N GLU A 53 -2.33 15.18 -2.16
CA GLU A 53 -1.51 14.07 -2.64
C GLU A 53 -0.49 13.61 -1.58
N TYR A 54 0.11 14.55 -0.86
CA TYR A 54 1.02 14.24 0.23
C TYR A 54 0.30 13.57 1.41
N ALA A 55 -0.92 13.98 1.73
CA ALA A 55 -1.75 13.33 2.73
C ALA A 55 -2.10 11.89 2.33
N GLU A 56 -2.37 11.64 1.05
CA GLU A 56 -2.55 10.28 0.53
C GLU A 56 -1.28 9.45 0.76
N TYR A 57 -0.12 9.94 0.34
CA TYR A 57 1.16 9.28 0.56
C TYR A 57 1.42 8.99 2.06
N GLN A 58 1.16 9.96 2.94
CA GLN A 58 1.32 9.79 4.39
C GLN A 58 0.42 8.67 4.94
N SER A 59 -0.78 8.48 4.38
CA SER A 59 -1.69 7.40 4.79
C SER A 59 -1.23 6.00 4.38
N ARG A 60 -0.31 5.90 3.41
CA ARG A 60 0.24 4.62 2.94
C ARG A 60 1.31 4.06 3.89
N ARG A 61 1.61 2.76 3.74
CA ARG A 61 2.51 2.01 4.62
C ARG A 61 3.68 1.39 3.85
N GLY A 62 4.62 0.82 4.61
CA GLY A 62 5.76 0.09 4.05
C GLY A 62 6.83 1.04 3.53
N TYR A 63 7.78 0.51 2.76
CA TYR A 63 8.76 1.38 2.10
C TYR A 63 8.03 2.28 1.11
N LYS A 64 8.11 3.58 1.36
CA LYS A 64 7.46 4.61 0.57
C LYS A 64 8.37 5.82 0.37
N ALA A 65 8.20 6.51 -0.74
CA ALA A 65 8.94 7.72 -1.07
C ALA A 65 8.04 8.69 -1.83
N PHE A 66 8.28 9.99 -1.66
CA PHE A 66 7.56 11.07 -2.32
C PHE A 66 8.56 11.94 -3.08
N ALA A 67 8.30 12.16 -4.37
CA ALA A 67 9.12 12.95 -5.26
C ALA A 67 8.35 14.14 -5.81
N ILE A 68 9.07 15.22 -6.09
CA ILE A 68 8.55 16.41 -6.77
C ILE A 68 9.40 16.72 -8.00
N ALA A 69 8.76 17.25 -9.04
CA ALA A 69 9.41 17.84 -10.20
C ALA A 69 9.44 19.36 -10.01
N VAL A 70 10.63 19.95 -10.08
CA VAL A 70 10.82 21.41 -9.95
C VAL A 70 11.30 21.98 -11.28
N ASP A 71 10.64 23.02 -11.78
CA ASP A 71 11.06 23.81 -12.95
C ASP A 71 11.52 25.22 -12.55
N TYR A 72 12.11 25.98 -13.48
CA TYR A 72 12.58 27.35 -13.28
C TYR A 72 11.57 28.40 -13.78
N PRO A 73 11.25 29.47 -13.01
CA PRO A 73 11.60 29.71 -11.60
C PRO A 73 10.95 28.65 -10.68
N PRO A 74 11.50 28.39 -9.46
CA PRO A 74 11.19 27.19 -8.68
C PRO A 74 9.68 27.03 -8.47
N LEU A 75 9.12 26.14 -9.28
CA LEU A 75 7.71 25.78 -9.26
C LEU A 75 7.64 24.25 -9.24
N ILE A 76 6.88 23.72 -8.29
CA ILE A 76 6.54 22.30 -8.30
C ILE A 76 5.48 22.10 -9.38
N ILE A 77 5.86 21.38 -10.43
CA ILE A 77 5.00 21.16 -11.62
C ILE A 77 4.37 19.77 -11.64
N ALA A 78 4.92 18.83 -10.88
CA ALA A 78 4.38 17.49 -10.71
C ALA A 78 4.86 16.90 -9.39
N THR A 79 4.15 15.88 -8.91
CA THR A 79 4.68 14.99 -7.89
C THR A 79 4.57 13.53 -8.35
N GLY A 80 5.13 12.64 -7.55
CA GLY A 80 4.92 11.21 -7.70
C GLY A 80 5.36 10.49 -6.45
N PHE A 81 4.59 9.49 -6.01
CA PHE A 81 4.95 8.72 -4.84
C PHE A 81 4.83 7.22 -5.10
N ALA A 82 5.53 6.46 -4.27
CA ALA A 82 5.48 5.02 -4.24
C ALA A 82 5.21 4.55 -2.82
N ASP A 83 4.52 3.42 -2.69
CA ASP A 83 4.17 2.82 -1.41
C ASP A 83 4.24 1.29 -1.42
N ASP A 84 4.25 0.70 -0.22
CA ASP A 84 4.25 -0.74 0.03
C ASP A 84 5.32 -1.51 -0.78
N LYS A 85 6.43 -0.86 -1.13
CA LYS A 85 7.49 -1.48 -1.93
C LYS A 85 8.32 -2.44 -1.07
N VAL A 86 8.94 -3.43 -1.71
CA VAL A 86 9.74 -4.47 -1.04
C VAL A 86 11.06 -3.96 -0.48
N SER A 87 11.52 -2.80 -0.95
CA SER A 87 12.74 -2.17 -0.48
C SER A 87 12.67 -0.64 -0.59
N LYS A 88 13.55 0.03 0.16
CA LYS A 88 13.75 1.48 0.07
C LYS A 88 14.09 1.92 -1.36
N GLN A 89 15.04 1.24 -2.00
CA GLN A 89 15.49 1.59 -3.35
C GLN A 89 14.34 1.52 -4.36
N THR A 90 13.53 0.47 -4.26
CA THR A 90 12.35 0.29 -5.11
C THR A 90 11.30 1.39 -4.90
N ALA A 91 11.08 1.85 -3.66
CA ALA A 91 10.21 2.99 -3.39
C ALA A 91 10.75 4.27 -4.02
N PHE A 92 12.06 4.50 -3.88
CA PHE A 92 12.74 5.66 -4.44
C PHE A 92 12.64 5.71 -5.98
N ASP A 93 12.98 4.60 -6.63
CA ASP A 93 12.96 4.49 -8.10
C ASP A 93 11.54 4.67 -8.65
N GLU A 94 10.54 4.10 -7.99
CA GLU A 94 9.14 4.23 -8.40
C GLU A 94 8.62 5.66 -8.21
N ALA A 95 8.92 6.32 -7.09
CA ALA A 95 8.49 7.70 -6.85
C ALA A 95 9.08 8.64 -7.93
N LEU A 96 10.35 8.45 -8.28
CA LEU A 96 10.99 9.18 -9.38
C LEU A 96 10.38 8.86 -10.74
N ARG A 97 10.01 7.60 -10.99
CA ARG A 97 9.33 7.21 -12.23
C ARG A 97 7.96 7.90 -12.35
N MET A 98 7.18 7.91 -11.27
CA MET A 98 5.89 8.61 -11.22
C MET A 98 6.04 10.11 -11.45
N CYS A 99 7.00 10.72 -10.76
CA CYS A 99 7.31 12.13 -10.95
C CYS A 99 7.66 12.44 -12.42
N ARG A 100 8.50 11.62 -13.07
CA ARG A 100 8.89 11.81 -14.48
C ARG A 100 7.72 11.63 -15.44
N HIS A 101 6.82 10.71 -15.13
CA HIS A 101 5.61 10.48 -15.93
C HIS A 101 4.71 11.70 -15.90
N PHE A 102 4.36 12.21 -14.71
CA PHE A 102 3.44 13.36 -14.59
C PHE A 102 4.06 14.68 -14.99
N SER A 103 5.38 14.84 -14.84
CA SER A 103 6.09 16.01 -15.39
C SER A 103 6.29 15.95 -16.90
N GLN A 104 5.95 14.84 -17.57
CA GLN A 104 6.21 14.62 -19.00
C GLN A 104 7.70 14.78 -19.38
N GLY A 105 8.60 14.59 -18.41
CA GLY A 105 10.03 14.78 -18.57
C GLY A 105 10.53 16.21 -18.31
N ASP A 106 9.64 17.15 -17.99
CA ASP A 106 10.01 18.52 -17.64
C ASP A 106 10.52 18.64 -16.20
N GLY A 107 11.33 19.67 -15.95
CA GLY A 107 11.90 19.94 -14.63
C GLY A 107 12.85 18.85 -14.12
N GLN A 108 13.23 18.96 -12.86
CA GLN A 108 14.08 17.98 -12.18
C GLN A 108 13.30 17.25 -11.09
N CYS A 109 13.09 15.95 -11.30
CA CYS A 109 12.51 15.06 -10.30
C CYS A 109 13.51 14.69 -9.21
N ARG A 110 13.10 14.87 -7.95
CA ARG A 110 13.87 14.45 -6.77
C ARG A 110 12.95 14.03 -5.65
N VAL A 111 13.41 13.10 -4.83
CA VAL A 111 12.71 12.67 -3.61
C VAL A 111 12.88 13.72 -2.53
N VAL A 112 11.78 14.12 -1.89
CA VAL A 112 11.72 15.12 -0.81
C VAL A 112 11.25 14.52 0.51
N ASP A 113 10.69 13.32 0.45
CA ASP A 113 10.36 12.56 1.63
C ASP A 113 10.55 11.06 1.40
N GLU A 114 11.00 10.36 2.42
CA GLU A 114 11.12 8.92 2.42
C GLU A 114 10.79 8.35 3.79
N GLN A 115 10.09 7.22 3.80
CA GLN A 115 9.82 6.48 5.02
C GLN A 115 10.26 5.04 4.85
N VAL A 116 11.10 4.62 5.79
CA VAL A 116 11.54 3.25 5.95
C VAL A 116 10.51 2.54 6.81
N SER A 117 10.10 1.35 6.34
CA SER A 117 9.03 0.50 6.88
C SER A 117 8.76 0.65 8.39
N ASP A 118 7.48 0.87 8.70
CA ASP A 118 6.90 1.06 10.02
C ASP A 118 6.16 -0.20 10.55
N GLY A 119 6.26 -1.36 9.90
CA GLY A 119 5.58 -2.55 10.43
C GLY A 119 5.49 -3.81 9.57
N TYR A 120 4.61 -4.70 10.02
CA TYR A 120 4.36 -6.03 9.45
C TYR A 120 3.70 -5.96 8.07
N THR A 121 4.38 -6.51 7.05
CA THR A 121 3.93 -6.53 5.65
C THR A 121 3.00 -7.71 5.33
N GLY A 122 2.75 -8.61 6.29
CA GLY A 122 2.02 -9.85 6.01
C GLY A 122 2.82 -10.91 5.25
N LEU A 123 4.13 -10.70 5.06
CA LEU A 123 5.01 -11.58 4.30
C LEU A 123 6.27 -11.92 5.11
N THR A 124 6.76 -13.15 4.96
CA THR A 124 8.09 -13.53 5.42
C THR A 124 9.15 -13.07 4.43
N GLN A 125 10.40 -12.93 4.89
CA GLN A 125 11.51 -12.57 3.99
C GLN A 125 11.69 -13.61 2.87
N THR A 126 11.48 -14.89 3.17
CA THR A 126 11.51 -15.97 2.18
C THR A 126 10.43 -15.77 1.12
N GLN A 127 9.20 -15.44 1.50
CA GLN A 127 8.13 -15.14 0.54
C GLN A 127 8.48 -13.95 -0.36
N ILE A 128 9.14 -12.92 0.18
CA ILE A 128 9.60 -11.78 -0.62
C ILE A 128 10.70 -12.22 -1.60
N ASN A 129 11.70 -12.97 -1.13
CA ASN A 129 12.85 -13.39 -1.93
C ASN A 129 12.50 -14.41 -3.03
N ASP A 130 11.53 -15.29 -2.77
CA ASP A 130 11.11 -16.35 -3.69
C ASP A 130 10.08 -15.86 -4.71
N SER A 131 9.54 -14.65 -4.53
CA SER A 131 8.59 -14.07 -5.48
C SER A 131 9.27 -13.59 -6.77
N PRO A 132 8.54 -13.58 -7.91
CA PRO A 132 9.04 -12.99 -9.14
C PRO A 132 9.50 -11.54 -8.94
N LYS A 133 10.62 -11.18 -9.56
CA LYS A 133 11.28 -9.88 -9.36
C LYS A 133 10.46 -8.71 -9.91
N GLU A 134 9.54 -8.99 -10.81
CA GLU A 134 8.55 -8.07 -11.34
C GLU A 134 7.58 -7.58 -10.25
N LEU A 135 7.41 -8.33 -9.16
CA LEU A 135 6.53 -7.97 -8.04
C LEU A 135 7.29 -7.11 -7.02
N ILE A 136 7.31 -5.83 -7.31
CA ILE A 136 8.09 -4.86 -6.54
C ILE A 136 7.36 -4.30 -5.31
N ALA A 137 6.10 -4.69 -5.09
CA ALA A 137 5.28 -4.28 -3.94
C ALA A 137 4.77 -5.49 -3.15
N HIS A 138 4.74 -5.38 -1.82
CA HIS A 138 4.28 -6.47 -0.96
C HIS A 138 2.82 -6.85 -1.26
N ARG A 139 1.94 -5.90 -1.57
CA ARG A 139 0.56 -6.17 -1.99
C ARG A 139 0.47 -7.10 -3.19
N ASP A 140 1.36 -6.94 -4.16
CA ASP A 140 1.33 -7.72 -5.40
C ASP A 140 1.96 -9.10 -5.20
N ILE A 141 2.95 -9.22 -4.30
CA ILE A 141 3.44 -10.51 -3.78
C ILE A 141 2.33 -11.27 -3.03
N ARG A 142 1.57 -10.61 -2.14
CA ARG A 142 0.44 -11.24 -1.44
C ARG A 142 -0.58 -11.81 -2.41
N LYS A 143 -0.90 -11.07 -3.48
CA LYS A 143 -1.78 -11.57 -4.57
C LYS A 143 -1.17 -12.77 -5.28
N TYR A 144 0.14 -12.77 -5.54
CA TYR A 144 0.81 -13.90 -6.20
C TYR A 144 0.75 -15.17 -5.35
N ILE A 145 0.95 -15.07 -4.04
CA ILE A 145 0.79 -16.20 -3.11
C ILE A 145 -0.65 -16.72 -3.09
N GLN A 146 -1.65 -15.86 -3.24
CA GLN A 146 -3.05 -16.28 -3.38
C GLN A 146 -3.26 -17.02 -4.71
N TYR A 147 -2.74 -16.48 -5.81
CA TYR A 147 -2.76 -17.11 -7.12
C TYR A 147 -2.10 -18.49 -7.14
N GLN A 148 -0.97 -18.68 -6.45
CA GLN A 148 -0.31 -19.99 -6.39
C GLN A 148 -1.21 -21.07 -5.75
N LYS A 149 -2.12 -20.68 -4.85
CA LYS A 149 -3.07 -21.58 -4.18
C LYS A 149 -4.41 -21.72 -4.89
N ALA A 150 -4.65 -20.91 -5.92
CA ALA A 150 -5.88 -20.87 -6.69
C ALA A 150 -6.03 -22.10 -7.61
N ASP A 151 -7.27 -22.39 -7.99
CA ASP A 151 -7.59 -23.50 -8.89
C ASP A 151 -7.34 -23.11 -10.35
N ALA A 152 -6.69 -24.01 -11.09
CA ALA A 152 -6.54 -23.90 -12.53
C ALA A 152 -7.88 -24.19 -13.25
N PRO A 153 -8.06 -23.75 -14.51
CA PRO A 153 -7.17 -22.86 -15.29
C PRO A 153 -7.09 -21.43 -14.76
N LYS A 154 -5.86 -20.91 -14.63
CA LYS A 154 -5.55 -19.60 -14.03
C LYS A 154 -4.41 -18.89 -14.74
N ALA A 155 -4.36 -17.57 -14.61
CA ALA A 155 -3.25 -16.76 -15.13
C ALA A 155 -3.02 -15.53 -14.26
N PHE A 156 -1.76 -15.14 -14.14
CA PHE A 156 -1.27 -13.98 -13.42
C PHE A 156 -0.55 -13.05 -14.38
N VAL A 157 -0.91 -11.77 -14.34
CA VAL A 157 -0.42 -10.72 -15.23
C VAL A 157 0.10 -9.57 -14.39
N VAL A 158 1.17 -8.95 -14.87
CA VAL A 158 1.75 -7.74 -14.26
C VAL A 158 1.80 -6.61 -15.28
N ALA A 159 1.57 -5.38 -14.79
CA ALA A 159 1.87 -4.17 -15.52
C ALA A 159 3.38 -3.92 -15.48
N ALA A 160 3.95 -3.58 -16.64
CA ALA A 160 5.37 -3.27 -16.76
C ALA A 160 5.74 -2.06 -15.90
N CYS A 161 6.95 -2.06 -15.33
CA CYS A 161 7.50 -1.03 -14.44
C CYS A 161 6.91 -1.00 -13.02
N SER A 162 5.60 -0.78 -12.83
CA SER A 162 5.02 -0.68 -11.48
C SER A 162 4.97 -2.01 -10.71
N GLY A 163 4.96 -3.13 -11.45
CA GLY A 163 4.73 -4.46 -10.89
C GLY A 163 3.29 -4.68 -10.40
N GLN A 164 2.35 -3.78 -10.74
CA GLN A 164 0.94 -3.91 -10.37
C GLN A 164 0.37 -5.20 -10.96
N SER A 165 -0.27 -6.02 -10.14
CA SER A 165 -0.70 -7.34 -10.56
C SER A 165 -2.21 -7.56 -10.63
N PHE A 166 -2.58 -8.42 -11.57
CA PHE A 166 -3.95 -8.83 -11.91
C PHE A 166 -3.97 -10.32 -12.22
N TRP A 167 -5.02 -11.03 -11.81
CA TRP A 167 -5.10 -12.47 -12.08
C TRP A 167 -6.55 -12.96 -12.14
N PHE A 168 -6.73 -14.13 -12.73
CA PHE A 168 -7.98 -14.89 -12.80
C PHE A 168 -7.72 -16.36 -12.55
N GLU A 169 -8.73 -17.06 -12.04
CA GLU A 169 -8.74 -18.51 -11.76
C GLU A 169 -10.02 -19.16 -12.25
N GLN A 170 -10.05 -20.50 -12.25
CA GLN A 170 -11.23 -21.30 -12.59
C GLN A 170 -11.85 -20.93 -13.94
N GLN A 171 -11.02 -20.64 -14.94
CA GLN A 171 -11.48 -20.36 -16.30
C GLN A 171 -11.71 -21.66 -17.08
N SER A 172 -12.34 -21.60 -18.25
CA SER A 172 -12.56 -22.81 -19.05
C SER A 172 -11.26 -23.34 -19.67
N THR A 173 -10.29 -22.46 -19.94
CA THR A 173 -8.96 -22.81 -20.47
C THR A 173 -7.90 -21.83 -19.95
N THR A 174 -6.63 -22.24 -19.96
CA THR A 174 -5.49 -21.39 -19.59
C THR A 174 -5.44 -20.13 -20.47
N GLN A 175 -5.65 -20.29 -21.79
CA GLN A 175 -5.70 -19.17 -22.73
C GLN A 175 -6.83 -18.17 -22.43
N GLN A 176 -7.99 -18.64 -21.94
CA GLN A 176 -9.05 -17.74 -21.51
C GLN A 176 -8.66 -16.99 -20.22
N ALA A 177 -7.95 -17.65 -19.31
CA ALA A 177 -7.43 -16.99 -18.11
C ALA A 177 -6.42 -15.89 -18.45
N GLU A 178 -5.48 -16.17 -19.34
CA GLU A 178 -4.51 -15.18 -19.83
C GLU A 178 -5.21 -13.98 -20.46
N GLN A 179 -6.15 -14.21 -21.39
CA GLN A 179 -6.87 -13.13 -22.07
C GLN A 179 -7.64 -12.24 -21.10
N LYS A 180 -8.34 -12.84 -20.12
CA LYS A 180 -9.07 -12.07 -19.11
C LYS A 180 -8.13 -11.30 -18.18
N ALA A 181 -7.05 -11.93 -17.73
CA ALA A 181 -6.06 -11.29 -16.87
C ALA A 181 -5.38 -10.11 -17.59
N LEU A 182 -5.00 -10.28 -18.86
CA LEU A 182 -4.45 -9.23 -19.70
C LEU A 182 -5.46 -8.10 -19.92
N GLN A 183 -6.71 -8.43 -20.26
CA GLN A 183 -7.76 -7.42 -20.43
C GLN A 183 -7.98 -6.60 -19.15
N LYS A 184 -8.01 -7.26 -17.99
CA LYS A 184 -8.16 -6.57 -16.71
C LYS A 184 -6.94 -5.69 -16.41
N CYS A 185 -5.75 -6.16 -16.73
CA CYS A 185 -4.54 -5.35 -16.57
C CYS A 185 -4.58 -4.12 -17.48
N GLU A 186 -4.85 -4.27 -18.78
CA GLU A 186 -4.88 -3.12 -19.70
C GLU A 186 -5.97 -2.08 -19.35
N LEU A 187 -7.07 -2.51 -18.73
CA LEU A 187 -8.13 -1.61 -18.27
C LEU A 187 -7.82 -0.90 -16.95
N ASN A 188 -6.90 -1.41 -16.13
CA ASN A 188 -6.72 -0.95 -14.75
C ASN A 188 -5.27 -0.68 -14.34
N ARG A 189 -4.30 -0.91 -15.24
CA ARG A 189 -2.90 -0.56 -14.99
C ARG A 189 -2.75 0.94 -14.82
N HIS A 190 -1.73 1.36 -14.09
CA HIS A 190 -1.40 2.78 -14.01
C HIS A 190 -1.04 3.29 -15.42
N GLU A 191 -1.42 4.53 -15.72
CA GLU A 191 -1.21 5.13 -17.05
C GLU A 191 0.27 5.25 -17.45
N SER A 192 1.17 5.23 -16.46
CA SER A 192 2.62 5.26 -16.62
C SER A 192 3.24 3.90 -16.96
N ASP A 193 2.47 2.82 -16.88
CA ASP A 193 2.94 1.48 -17.21
C ASP A 193 2.64 1.21 -18.69
N PRO A 194 3.62 0.93 -19.56
CA PRO A 194 3.41 0.93 -21.01
C PRO A 194 2.63 -0.28 -21.53
N CYS A 195 2.66 -1.41 -20.82
CA CYS A 195 2.05 -2.66 -21.27
C CYS A 195 1.81 -3.63 -20.10
N CYS A 196 1.02 -4.66 -20.37
CA CYS A 196 0.83 -5.81 -19.49
C CYS A 196 1.52 -7.07 -20.05
N THR A 197 2.01 -7.94 -19.17
CA THR A 197 2.65 -9.22 -19.55
C THR A 197 2.16 -10.35 -18.66
N VAL A 198 1.93 -11.54 -19.25
CA VAL A 198 1.66 -12.77 -18.49
C VAL A 198 2.93 -13.15 -17.74
N LEU A 199 2.83 -13.18 -16.41
CA LEU A 199 3.91 -13.59 -15.53
C LEU A 199 3.90 -15.11 -15.33
N ASP A 200 2.71 -15.68 -15.18
CA ASP A 200 2.50 -17.09 -14.83
C ASP A 200 1.11 -17.55 -15.30
N SER A 201 0.97 -18.84 -15.63
CA SER A 201 -0.28 -19.44 -16.09
C SER A 201 -0.26 -20.97 -15.92
N GLU A 202 -1.39 -21.52 -15.48
CA GLU A 202 -1.63 -22.96 -15.33
C GLU A 202 -2.97 -23.35 -15.98
#